data_AF-A0A7S2GWL8-F1
#
_entry.id   AF-A0A7S2GWL8-F1
#
_cell.length_a   1.000
_cell.length_b   1.000
_cell.length_c   1.000
_cell.angle_alpha   90.00
_cell.angle_beta   90.00
_cell.angle_gamma   90.00
#
_symmetry.space_group_name_H-M   'P 1'
#
loop_
_entity.id
_entity.type
_entity.pdbx_description
1 polymer ?
#
loop_
_entity_poly.entity_id
_entity_poly.type
_entity_poly.pdbx_seq_one_letter_code
_entity_poly.pdbx_strand_id
1 'polypeptide(L)'
;APRGAAAQALPDAESWPVSCSRNCHGQDLCKQQCAGAQTEVHRCPPLDPCPDATVQCPPGSEPIPCKFSEWGEWSEPFGCSGLCFRTRNISSSNRCGGDPCKGPLKESQPCGNPCRNQLEP
;
A
#
# COMPACT_ATOMS: atom_id res chain seq x y z
N ALA A 1 -13.04 47.86 31.44
CA ALA A 1 -13.71 46.54 31.34
C ALA A 1 -14.25 46.39 29.93
N PRO A 2 -13.92 45.28 29.25
CA PRO A 2 -14.80 44.13 29.28
C PRO A 2 -14.08 42.85 29.75
N ARG A 3 -14.88 41.82 29.98
CA ARG A 3 -14.64 40.70 30.89
C ARG A 3 -13.82 39.61 30.19
N GLY A 4 -12.70 39.22 30.79
CA GLY A 4 -11.92 38.05 30.36
C GLY A 4 -12.70 36.77 30.59
N ALA A 5 -12.92 36.00 29.52
CA ALA A 5 -13.38 34.62 29.61
C ALA A 5 -12.15 33.72 29.82
N ALA A 6 -12.18 32.93 30.88
CA ALA A 6 -11.15 31.96 31.22
C ALA A 6 -11.08 30.85 30.16
N ALA A 7 -9.92 30.65 29.56
CA ALA A 7 -9.62 29.44 28.81
C ALA A 7 -9.33 28.32 29.82
N GLN A 8 -10.18 27.31 29.83
CA GLN A 8 -10.01 26.13 30.68
C GLN A 8 -8.83 25.31 30.15
N ALA A 9 -7.93 24.93 31.06
CA ALA A 9 -6.79 24.09 30.75
C ALA A 9 -7.26 22.67 30.43
N LEU A 10 -6.79 22.11 29.32
CA LEU A 10 -6.96 20.69 29.00
C LEU A 10 -6.09 19.86 29.96
N PRO A 11 -6.59 18.71 30.46
CA PRO A 11 -5.88 17.94 31.47
C PRO A 11 -4.57 17.39 30.91
N ASP A 12 -3.58 17.41 31.80
CA ASP A 12 -2.17 17.12 31.62
C ASP A 12 -1.92 15.98 30.64
N ALA A 13 -1.19 16.28 29.56
CA ALA A 13 -0.47 15.26 28.81
C ALA A 13 0.41 14.51 29.82
N GLU A 14 0.14 13.22 30.00
CA GLU A 14 0.88 12.35 30.91
C GLU A 14 2.38 12.51 30.63
N SER A 15 3.07 13.22 31.53
CA SER A 15 4.48 13.54 31.36
C SER A 15 5.30 12.28 31.67
N TRP A 16 5.57 11.47 30.66
CA TRP A 16 6.54 10.39 30.78
C TRP A 16 7.92 11.02 31.00
N PRO A 17 8.58 10.83 32.15
CA PRO A 17 9.87 11.44 32.40
C PRO A 17 10.93 10.75 31.55
N VAL A 18 11.23 11.33 30.38
CA VAL A 18 12.37 10.89 29.56
C VAL A 18 13.65 11.27 30.30
N SER A 19 14.31 10.28 30.89
CA SER A 19 15.58 10.49 31.61
C SER A 19 16.72 10.50 30.60
N CYS A 20 17.19 11.67 30.20
CA CYS A 20 18.35 11.85 29.32
C CYS A 20 19.58 12.32 30.11
N SER A 21 20.77 11.83 29.74
CA SER A 21 22.02 12.31 30.32
C SER A 21 22.50 13.56 29.56
N ARG A 22 22.60 14.70 30.26
CA ARG A 22 23.12 15.96 29.68
C ARG A 22 24.61 15.91 29.32
N ASN A 23 25.31 14.82 29.65
CA ASN A 23 26.71 14.64 29.29
C ASN A 23 27.10 13.16 29.26
N CYS A 24 26.67 12.45 28.22
CA CYS A 24 27.15 11.11 27.93
C CYS A 24 28.34 11.22 26.98
N HIS A 25 29.56 10.88 27.44
CA HIS A 25 30.79 10.95 26.63
C HIS A 25 31.06 12.31 25.95
N GLY A 26 30.74 13.43 26.62
CA GLY A 26 30.94 14.77 26.05
C GLY A 26 29.80 15.25 25.14
N GLN A 27 28.72 14.49 25.00
CA GLN A 27 27.54 14.86 24.23
C GLN A 27 26.31 15.05 25.10
N ASP A 28 25.57 16.13 24.83
CA ASP A 28 24.29 16.43 25.46
C ASP A 28 23.17 15.64 24.77
N LEU A 29 22.88 14.45 25.29
CA LEU A 29 21.80 13.61 24.76
C LEU A 29 20.41 14.19 25.05
N CYS A 30 20.29 15.21 25.92
CA CYS A 30 19.05 15.95 26.11
C CYS A 30 18.78 16.97 24.99
N LYS A 31 19.78 17.27 24.14
CA LYS A 31 19.60 18.04 22.89
C LYS A 31 19.24 17.18 21.69
N GLN A 32 19.28 15.85 21.82
CA GLN A 32 18.70 14.94 20.83
C GLN A 32 17.18 15.05 20.97
N GLN A 33 16.61 16.06 20.32
CA GLN A 33 15.18 16.11 20.04
C GLN A 33 14.81 14.70 19.54
N CYS A 34 13.88 14.03 20.19
CA CYS A 34 13.33 12.79 19.66
C CYS A 34 12.80 13.11 18.26
N ALA A 35 13.60 12.78 17.23
CA ALA A 35 13.30 13.10 15.85
C ALA A 35 12.64 11.86 15.25
N GLY A 36 11.34 11.93 15.05
CA GLY A 36 10.54 10.87 14.45
C GLY A 36 9.25 11.46 13.91
N ALA A 37 8.72 10.84 12.86
CA ALA A 37 7.38 11.15 12.36
C ALA A 37 6.40 10.12 12.90
N GLN A 38 5.30 10.57 13.50
CA GLN A 38 4.17 9.71 13.83
C GLN A 38 3.09 9.92 12.78
N THR A 39 2.56 8.84 12.23
CA THR A 39 1.36 8.85 11.40
C THR A 39 0.25 8.15 12.14
N GLU A 40 -0.85 8.84 12.33
CA GLU A 40 -2.06 8.26 12.90
C GLU A 40 -2.89 7.66 11.77
N VAL A 41 -3.30 6.40 11.94
CA VAL A 41 -4.17 5.71 10.98
C VAL A 41 -5.57 5.67 11.55
N HIS A 42 -6.48 6.37 10.91
CA HIS A 42 -7.90 6.34 11.23
C HIS A 42 -8.64 5.37 10.32
N ARG A 43 -9.73 4.81 10.82
CA ARG A 43 -10.68 4.13 9.94
C ARG A 43 -11.33 5.18 9.06
N CYS A 44 -11.36 4.96 7.76
CA CYS A 44 -12.23 5.75 6.89
C CYS A 44 -13.67 5.63 7.41
N PRO A 45 -14.48 6.70 7.32
CA PRO A 45 -15.93 6.58 7.46
C PRO A 45 -16.44 5.45 6.55
N PRO A 46 -17.55 4.77 6.93
CA PRO A 46 -18.16 3.78 6.06
C PRO A 46 -18.39 4.38 4.67
N LEU A 47 -17.84 3.75 3.64
CA LEU A 47 -18.14 4.14 2.27
C LEU A 47 -19.61 3.81 2.00
N ASP A 48 -20.24 4.64 1.19
CA ASP A 48 -21.57 4.33 0.68
C ASP A 48 -21.56 2.96 0.00
N PRO A 49 -22.62 2.16 0.15
CA PRO A 49 -22.73 0.89 -0.55
C PRO A 49 -22.58 1.13 -2.05
N CYS A 50 -21.87 0.22 -2.73
CA CYS A 50 -21.77 0.29 -4.18
C CYS A 50 -23.19 0.37 -4.78
N PRO A 51 -23.42 1.25 -5.77
CA PRO A 51 -24.72 1.31 -6.43
C PRO A 51 -25.04 -0.09 -6.95
N ASP A 52 -26.26 -0.53 -6.68
CA ASP A 52 -26.73 -1.86 -7.05
C ASP A 52 -26.47 -2.12 -8.55
N ALA A 53 -26.17 -3.37 -8.90
CA ALA A 53 -25.80 -3.78 -10.26
C ALA A 53 -26.87 -3.42 -11.31
N THR A 54 -28.09 -3.14 -10.85
CA THR A 54 -29.24 -2.66 -11.62
C THR A 54 -29.10 -1.22 -12.12
N VAL A 55 -28.26 -0.39 -11.52
CA VAL A 55 -28.05 1.02 -11.93
C VAL A 55 -27.07 1.13 -13.11
N GLN A 56 -26.17 0.16 -13.26
CA GLN A 56 -25.11 0.22 -14.28
C GLN A 56 -25.51 -0.43 -15.61
N CYS A 57 -26.63 -1.15 -15.63
CA CYS A 57 -27.01 -2.02 -16.74
C CYS A 57 -28.50 -1.85 -17.06
N PRO A 58 -28.85 -1.37 -18.28
CA PRO A 58 -30.23 -1.31 -18.72
C PRO A 58 -30.93 -2.67 -18.62
N PRO A 59 -32.25 -2.72 -18.35
CA PRO A 59 -33.00 -3.97 -18.32
C PRO A 59 -32.91 -4.66 -19.69
N GLY A 60 -32.58 -5.95 -19.69
CA GLY A 60 -32.37 -6.75 -20.90
C GLY A 60 -30.94 -6.70 -21.47
N SER A 61 -29.98 -6.08 -20.78
CA SER A 61 -28.56 -6.17 -21.14
C SER A 61 -28.02 -7.59 -20.90
N GLU A 62 -27.27 -8.11 -21.87
CA GLU A 62 -26.60 -9.41 -21.73
C GLU A 62 -25.39 -9.31 -20.80
N PRO A 63 -25.12 -10.33 -19.97
CA PRO A 63 -23.93 -10.38 -19.13
C PRO A 63 -22.65 -10.34 -19.98
N ILE A 64 -21.75 -9.40 -19.70
CA ILE A 64 -20.46 -9.27 -20.39
C ILE A 64 -19.39 -9.88 -19.47
N PRO A 65 -18.78 -11.02 -19.83
CA PRO A 65 -17.73 -11.62 -19.02
C PRO A 65 -16.44 -10.84 -19.13
N CYS A 66 -15.63 -10.91 -18.07
CA CYS A 66 -14.31 -10.32 -18.07
C CYS A 66 -13.37 -11.00 -19.09
N LYS A 67 -12.49 -10.22 -19.70
CA LYS A 67 -11.48 -10.71 -20.64
C LYS A 67 -10.11 -10.17 -20.25
N PHE A 68 -9.12 -11.05 -20.28
CA PHE A 68 -7.72 -10.66 -20.17
C PHE A 68 -7.18 -10.18 -21.52
N SER A 69 -6.13 -9.36 -21.50
CA SER A 69 -5.26 -9.16 -22.65
C SER A 69 -4.39 -10.39 -22.87
N GLU A 70 -3.70 -10.41 -24.02
CA GLU A 70 -2.57 -11.32 -24.19
C GLU A 70 -1.51 -11.06 -23.12
N TRP A 71 -0.73 -12.10 -22.82
CA TRP A 71 0.43 -11.98 -21.96
C TRP A 71 1.51 -11.18 -22.67
N GLY A 72 2.16 -10.28 -21.92
CA GLY A 72 3.42 -9.71 -22.36
C GLY A 72 4.54 -10.74 -22.36
N GLU A 73 5.65 -10.36 -23.00
CA GLU A 73 6.88 -11.14 -22.99
C GLU A 73 7.40 -11.38 -21.57
N TRP A 74 8.14 -12.47 -21.40
CA TRP A 74 8.85 -12.73 -20.16
C TRP A 74 9.96 -11.70 -19.96
N SER A 75 10.06 -11.16 -18.74
CA SER A 75 11.14 -10.28 -18.35
C SER A 75 12.46 -11.02 -18.33
N GLU A 76 13.55 -10.28 -18.50
CA GLU A 76 14.88 -10.76 -18.14
C GLU A 76 14.96 -11.12 -16.63
N PRO A 77 15.92 -11.98 -16.24
CA PRO A 77 16.08 -12.38 -14.85
C PRO A 77 16.27 -11.18 -13.92
N PHE A 78 15.42 -11.06 -12.90
CA PHE A 78 15.53 -9.95 -11.95
C PHE A 78 16.70 -10.18 -10.98
N GLY A 79 17.86 -9.59 -11.28
CA GLY A 79 19.06 -9.74 -10.47
C GLY A 79 19.42 -11.21 -10.22
N CYS A 80 19.86 -11.53 -9.00
CA CYS A 80 20.23 -12.90 -8.61
C CYS A 80 19.05 -13.83 -8.29
N SER A 81 17.80 -13.40 -8.53
CA SER A 81 16.62 -14.19 -8.16
C SER A 81 16.50 -15.49 -8.97
N GLY A 82 17.03 -15.52 -10.19
CA GLY A 82 16.79 -16.62 -11.14
C GLY A 82 15.31 -16.74 -11.51
N LEU A 83 14.54 -15.67 -11.39
CA LEU A 83 13.12 -15.61 -11.72
C LEU A 83 12.86 -14.59 -12.82
N CYS A 84 11.99 -14.99 -13.73
CA CYS A 84 11.50 -14.18 -14.83
C CYS A 84 9.98 -14.04 -14.69
N PHE A 85 9.47 -12.86 -15.01
CA PHE A 85 8.07 -12.53 -14.80
C PHE A 85 7.41 -12.14 -16.11
N ARG A 86 6.15 -12.51 -16.30
CA ARG A 86 5.31 -11.93 -17.34
C ARG A 86 4.06 -11.34 -16.71
N THR A 87 3.49 -10.34 -17.39
CA THR A 87 2.28 -9.66 -16.93
C THR A 87 1.26 -9.58 -18.04
N ARG A 88 -0.01 -9.51 -17.67
CA ARG A 88 -1.14 -9.23 -18.57
C ARG A 88 -2.08 -8.26 -17.87
N ASN A 89 -2.93 -7.61 -18.65
CA ASN A 89 -3.94 -6.69 -18.14
C ASN A 89 -5.36 -7.27 -18.35
N ILE A 90 -6.34 -6.59 -17.77
CA ILE A 90 -7.76 -6.84 -18.07
C ILE A 90 -8.11 -5.99 -19.29
N SER A 91 -8.36 -6.63 -20.44
CA SER A 91 -8.75 -5.94 -21.67
C SER A 91 -10.21 -5.48 -21.63
N SER A 92 -11.06 -6.22 -20.92
CA SER A 92 -12.45 -5.87 -20.69
C SER A 92 -12.88 -6.32 -19.30
N SER A 93 -13.33 -5.39 -18.47
CA SER A 93 -13.92 -5.73 -17.17
C SER A 93 -15.30 -6.36 -17.36
N ASN A 94 -15.70 -7.23 -16.43
CA ASN A 94 -17.05 -7.78 -16.45
C ASN A 94 -18.10 -6.67 -16.23
N ARG A 95 -19.27 -6.84 -16.85
CA ARG A 95 -20.43 -5.94 -16.67
C ARG A 95 -21.72 -6.74 -16.63
N CYS A 96 -22.76 -6.15 -16.04
CA CYS A 96 -24.12 -6.69 -16.04
C CYS A 96 -24.22 -8.12 -15.50
N GLY A 97 -23.50 -8.42 -14.42
CA GLY A 97 -23.48 -9.75 -13.81
C GLY A 97 -22.65 -10.79 -14.56
N GLY A 98 -21.86 -10.39 -15.56
CA GLY A 98 -20.92 -11.29 -16.22
C GLY A 98 -19.81 -11.80 -15.28
N ASP A 99 -19.25 -12.96 -15.61
CA ASP A 99 -18.23 -13.61 -14.79
C ASP A 99 -16.99 -12.72 -14.60
N PRO A 100 -16.46 -12.58 -13.36
CA PRO A 100 -15.23 -11.85 -13.12
C PRO A 100 -14.03 -12.61 -13.69
N CYS A 101 -12.95 -11.89 -13.96
CA CYS A 101 -11.69 -12.50 -14.38
C CYS A 101 -11.15 -13.38 -13.24
N LYS A 102 -10.97 -14.67 -13.51
CA LYS A 102 -10.39 -15.63 -12.56
C LYS A 102 -8.95 -15.94 -13.00
N GLY A 103 -7.98 -15.61 -12.15
CA GLY A 103 -6.57 -15.91 -12.37
C GLY A 103 -5.64 -14.71 -12.18
N PRO A 104 -4.33 -14.92 -12.28
CA PRO A 104 -3.34 -13.90 -11.98
C PRO A 104 -3.16 -12.90 -13.14
N LEU A 105 -2.71 -11.69 -12.78
CA LEU A 105 -2.20 -10.68 -13.73
C LEU A 105 -0.68 -10.75 -13.91
N LYS A 106 0.01 -11.51 -13.05
CA LYS A 106 1.45 -11.69 -13.05
C LYS A 106 1.79 -13.16 -12.79
N GLU A 107 2.70 -13.70 -13.60
CA GLU A 107 3.25 -15.04 -13.42
C GLU A 107 4.76 -14.97 -13.27
N SER A 108 5.32 -15.97 -12.61
CA SER A 108 6.76 -16.15 -12.42
C SER A 108 7.19 -17.54 -12.85
N GLN A 109 8.36 -17.65 -13.47
CA GLN A 109 8.99 -18.92 -13.79
C GLN A 109 10.49 -18.89 -13.42
N PRO A 110 11.11 -20.06 -13.20
CA PRO A 110 12.56 -20.17 -13.14
C PRO A 110 13.20 -19.70 -14.45
N CYS A 111 14.32 -19.00 -14.36
CA CYS A 111 15.16 -18.66 -15.50
C CYS A 111 16.64 -18.62 -15.08
N GLY A 112 17.52 -18.27 -16.03
CA GLY A 112 18.97 -18.21 -15.78
C GLY A 112 19.28 -17.31 -14.59
N ASN A 113 20.16 -17.77 -13.68
CA ASN A 113 20.64 -16.95 -12.59
C ASN A 113 21.95 -16.27 -13.00
N PRO A 114 21.95 -14.97 -13.33
CA PRO A 114 23.15 -14.27 -13.78
C PRO A 114 24.26 -14.25 -12.71
N CYS A 115 23.91 -14.42 -11.44
CA CYS A 115 24.87 -14.44 -10.33
C CYS A 115 25.48 -15.82 -10.07
N ARG A 116 24.95 -16.89 -10.69
CA ARG A 116 25.58 -18.22 -10.64
C ARG A 116 26.83 -18.30 -11.53
N ASN A 117 26.94 -17.43 -12.54
CA ASN A 117 28.03 -17.42 -13.51
C ASN A 117 29.22 -16.51 -13.12
N GLN A 118 29.28 -16.00 -11.88
CA GLN A 118 30.43 -15.23 -11.36
C GLN A 118 31.31 -16.04 -10.39
N LEU A 119 31.01 -17.33 -10.22
CA LEU A 119 31.84 -18.28 -9.48
C LEU A 119 32.50 -19.24 -10.50
N GLU A 120 33.41 -18.72 -11.31
CA GLU A 120 34.49 -19.56 -11.85
C GLU A 120 35.81 -19.11 -11.20
N PRO A 121 36.65 -20.07 -10.79
CA PRO A 121 37.90 -19.85 -10.03
C PRO A 121 39.02 -19.17 -10.83
#